data_AF-A0A850XN45-F1
#
_entry.id   AF-A0A850XN45-F1
#
_cell.length_a   1.000
_cell.length_b   1.000
_cell.length_c   1.000
_cell.angle_alpha   90.00
_cell.angle_beta   90.00
_cell.angle_gamma   90.00
#
_symmetry.space_group_name_H-M   'P 1'
#
loop_
_entity.id
_entity.type
_entity.pdbx_description
1 polymer ?
#
loop_
_entity_poly.entity_id
_entity_poly.type
_entity_poly.pdbx_seq_one_letter_code
_entity_poly.pdbx_strand_id
1 'polypeptide(L)' 'RDYSVLLGVRELSGPPGSPPGLSVPLRRLVPHEAYAGEATSGDIALAQLARPVPFGPSVLPVCLPGPG' A
#
# COMPACT_ATOMS: atom_id res chain seq x y z
N ARG A 1 -12.20 8.55 -6.79
CA ARG A 1 -11.58 8.84 -5.48
C ARG A 1 -10.08 8.84 -5.70
N ASP A 2 -9.40 9.91 -5.36
CA ASP A 2 -7.95 10.03 -5.52
C ASP A 2 -7.26 9.65 -4.22
N TYR A 3 -6.70 8.44 -4.19
CA TYR A 3 -5.99 7.92 -3.04
C TYR A 3 -4.48 7.97 -3.29
N SER A 4 -3.72 8.16 -2.22
CA SER A 4 -2.26 8.02 -2.21
C SER A 4 -1.84 7.14 -1.05
N VAL A 5 -0.70 6.46 -1.21
CA VAL A 5 -0.06 5.70 -0.14
C VAL A 5 1.25 6.36 0.25
N LEU A 6 1.58 6.27 1.54
CA LEU A 6 2.83 6.77 2.10
C LEU A 6 3.72 5.56 2.42
N LEU A 7 4.87 5.49 1.76
CA LEU A 7 5.82 4.38 1.90
C LEU A 7 7.10 4.83 2.61
N GLY A 8 7.77 3.91 3.29
CA GLY A 8 9.10 4.13 3.88
C GLY A 8 9.13 5.04 5.11
N VAL A 9 7.99 5.23 5.77
CA VAL A 9 7.88 6.02 7.00
C VAL A 9 7.90 5.12 8.24
N ARG A 10 8.57 5.60 9.29
CA ARG A 10 8.51 4.97 10.63
C ARG A 10 7.44 5.62 11.51
N GLU A 11 7.19 6.91 11.31
CA GLU A 11 6.22 7.69 12.05
C GLU A 11 5.33 8.44 11.06
N LEU A 12 4.00 8.38 11.27
CA LEU A 12 3.02 9.06 10.41
C LEU A 12 3.01 10.58 10.63
N SER A 13 3.37 11.02 11.85
CA SER A 13 3.46 12.41 12.26
C SER A 13 4.79 12.61 13.00
N GLY A 14 5.89 12.61 12.25
CA GLY A 14 7.24 12.75 12.81
C GLY A 14 7.61 14.19 13.14
N PRO A 15 8.65 14.40 13.96
CA PRO A 15 9.21 15.73 14.20
C PRO A 15 9.76 16.36 12.90
N PRO A 16 9.87 17.70 12.84
CA PRO A 16 10.47 18.40 11.71
C PRO A 16 11.86 17.84 11.37
N GLY A 17 12.09 17.51 10.10
CA GLY A 17 13.37 16.95 9.63
C GLY A 17 13.45 15.42 9.58
N SER A 18 12.37 14.71 9.91
CA SER A 18 12.27 13.27 9.65
C SER A 18 12.44 12.96 8.15
N PRO A 19 13.05 11.82 7.78
CA PRO A 19 13.20 11.44 6.37
C PRO A 19 11.85 11.48 5.65
N PRO A 20 11.74 12.14 4.49
CA PRO A 20 10.47 12.24 3.81
C PRO A 20 10.04 10.86 3.31
N GLY A 21 8.86 10.43 3.73
CA GLY A 21 8.19 9.28 3.15
C GLY A 21 7.88 9.49 1.67
N LEU A 22 7.75 8.39 0.92
CA LEU A 22 7.39 8.46 -0.48
C LEU A 22 5.86 8.44 -0.61
N SER A 23 5.27 9.59 -0.95
CA SER A 23 3.85 9.68 -1.28
C SER A 23 3.59 9.33 -2.75
N VAL A 24 2.78 8.31 -2.99
CA VAL A 24 2.51 7.78 -4.34
C VAL A 24 1.01 7.67 -4.58
N PRO A 25 0.47 8.33 -5.62
CA PRO A 25 -0.92 8.13 -6.02
C PRO A 25 -1.21 6.69 -6.44
N LEU A 26 -2.45 6.26 -6.25
CA LEU A 26 -2.93 4.99 -6.79
C LEU A 26 -3.43 5.18 -8.22
N ARG A 27 -3.05 4.26 -9.11
CA ARG A 27 -3.65 4.13 -10.45
C ARG A 27 -5.03 3.51 -10.37
N ARG A 28 -5.16 2.46 -9.56
CA ARG A 28 -6.40 1.70 -9.38
C ARG A 28 -6.41 0.95 -8.05
N LEU A 29 -7.63 0.71 -7.56
CA LEU A 29 -7.95 -0.20 -6.46
C LEU A 29 -8.77 -1.35 -7.04
N VAL A 30 -8.39 -2.58 -6.72
CA VAL A 30 -9.05 -3.80 -7.19
C VAL A 30 -9.48 -4.62 -5.98
N PRO A 31 -10.74 -4.48 -5.52
CA PRO A 31 -11.28 -5.33 -4.46
C PRO A 31 -11.47 -6.76 -4.96
N HIS A 32 -11.43 -7.73 -4.05
CA HIS A 32 -11.77 -9.11 -4.36
C HIS A 32 -13.22 -9.24 -4.85
N GLU A 33 -13.48 -10.06 -5.86
CA GLU A 33 -14.81 -10.18 -6.49
C GLU A 33 -15.88 -10.70 -5.53
N ALA A 34 -15.50 -11.51 -4.55
CA ALA A 34 -16.41 -12.02 -3.52
C ALA A 34 -16.73 -11.01 -2.40
N TYR A 35 -16.06 -9.85 -2.37
CA TYR A 35 -16.33 -8.82 -1.36
C TYR A 35 -17.67 -8.15 -1.64
N ALA A 36 -18.61 -8.29 -0.70
CA ALA A 36 -19.94 -7.69 -0.80
C ALA A 36 -20.28 -6.78 0.39
N GLY A 37 -19.28 -6.43 1.22
CA GLY A 37 -19.41 -5.53 2.36
C GLY A 37 -18.97 -6.16 3.68
N GLU A 38 -19.33 -5.49 4.79
CA GLU A 38 -19.04 -5.94 6.15
C GLU A 38 -19.46 -7.40 6.40
N ALA A 39 -18.58 -8.14 7.08
CA ALA A 39 -18.75 -9.57 7.40
C ALA A 39 -18.89 -10.54 6.20
N THR A 40 -18.53 -10.12 4.98
CA THR A 40 -18.50 -11.00 3.79
C THR A 40 -17.11 -11.59 3.55
N SER A 41 -17.02 -12.61 2.69
CA SER A 41 -15.73 -13.21 2.32
C SER A 41 -14.92 -12.28 1.40
N GLY A 42 -13.60 -12.53 1.32
CA GLY A 42 -12.74 -11.77 0.42
C GLY A 42 -12.45 -10.35 0.89
N ASP A 43 -12.30 -10.13 2.20
CA ASP A 43 -11.82 -8.84 2.75
C ASP A 43 -10.33 -8.61 2.40
N ILE A 44 -10.08 -8.33 1.12
CA ILE A 44 -8.78 -8.09 0.54
C ILE A 44 -8.92 -7.26 -0.75
N ALA A 45 -7.93 -6.41 -1.02
CA ALA A 45 -7.84 -5.65 -2.25
C ALA A 45 -6.40 -5.45 -2.69
N LEU A 46 -6.19 -5.28 -4.00
CA LEU A 46 -4.91 -4.85 -4.57
C LEU A 46 -4.94 -3.35 -4.86
N ALA A 47 -3.98 -2.61 -4.30
CA ALA A 47 -3.74 -1.21 -4.61
C ALA A 47 -2.58 -1.08 -5.60
N GLN A 48 -2.87 -0.68 -6.84
CA GLN A 48 -1.82 -0.47 -7.84
C GLN A 48 -1.32 0.97 -7.81
N LEU A 49 -0.02 1.14 -7.59
CA LEU A 49 0.65 2.45 -7.63
C LEU A 49 0.61 3.06 -9.04
N ALA A 50 0.51 4.39 -9.12
CA ALA A 50 0.55 5.15 -10.37
C ALA A 50 1.91 5.07 -11.08
N ARG A 51 2.98 4.81 -10.33
CA ARG A 51 4.34 4.63 -10.83
C ARG A 51 5.07 3.60 -9.96
N PRO A 52 6.05 2.86 -10.52
CA PRO A 52 6.92 2.00 -9.73
C PRO A 52 7.69 2.83 -8.70
N VAL A 53 8.04 2.19 -7.59
CA VAL A 53 8.83 2.79 -6.52
C VAL A 53 10.17 2.07 -6.40
N PRO A 54 11.28 2.80 -6.21
CA PRO A 54 12.57 2.15 -6.00
C PRO A 54 12.58 1.44 -4.65
N PHE A 55 13.12 0.23 -4.63
CA PHE A 55 13.41 -0.47 -3.39
C PHE A 55 14.67 0.10 -2.74
N GLY A 56 14.72 0.06 -1.42
CA GLY A 56 15.83 0.57 -0.63
C GLY A 56 15.69 0.20 0.84
N PRO A 57 16.55 0.76 1.71
CA PRO A 57 16.59 0.38 3.13
C PRO A 57 15.26 0.53 3.88
N SER A 58 14.38 1.43 3.40
CA SER A 58 13.09 1.73 4.04
C SER A 58 11.89 1.25 3.23
N VAL A 59 12.07 0.77 2.00
CA VAL A 59 10.98 0.29 1.13
C VAL A 59 11.39 -1.04 0.51
N LEU A 60 10.79 -2.12 1.01
CA LEU A 60 11.03 -3.48 0.54
C LEU A 60 9.69 -4.22 0.38
N PRO A 61 9.56 -5.13 -0.59
CA PRO A 61 8.40 -5.98 -0.71
C PRO A 61 8.39 -7.05 0.40
N VAL A 62 7.20 -7.47 0.81
CA VAL A 62 7.02 -8.66 1.65
C VAL A 62 6.75 -9.88 0.76
N CYS A 63 7.20 -11.06 1.20
CA CYS A 63 6.89 -12.31 0.53
C CYS A 63 5.43 -12.70 0.75
N LEU A 64 4.81 -13.30 -0.27
CA LEU A 64 3.56 -14.02 -0.12
C LEU A 64 3.84 -15.48 0.28
N PRO A 65 2.94 -16.13 1.03
CA PRO A 65 3.05 -17.57 1.25
C PRO A 65 3.04 -18.32 -0.09
N GLY A 66 3.74 -19.46 -0.14
CA GLY A 66 3.69 -20.34 -1.29
C GLY A 66 2.28 -20.89 -1.52
N PRO A 67 2.02 -21.48 -2.70
CA PRO A 67 0.81 -22.27 -2.91
C PRO A 67 0.70 -23.33 -1.81
N GLY A 68 -0.51 -23.52 -1.30
CA GLY A 68 -0.85 -24.62 -0.39
C GLY A 68 -0.95 -25.96 -1.10
#